data_AF-A0A416T3N1-F1
#
_entry.id   AF-A0A416T3N1-F1
#
_cell.length_a   1.000
_cell.length_b   1.000
_cell.length_c   1.000
_cell.angle_alpha   90.00
_cell.angle_beta   90.00
_cell.angle_gamma   90.00
#
_symmetry.space_group_name_H-M   'P 1'
#
loop_
_entity.id
_entity.type
_entity.pdbx_description
1 polymer ?
#
loop_
_entity_poly.entity_id
_entity_poly.type
_entity_poly.pdbx_seq_one_letter_code
_entity_poly.pdbx_strand_id
1 'polypeptide(L)'
;MKHHKISFHKILIILFGFLSILNLINCCFFHFSKIYMTENQILYIYSSLAQVIGALLGLTIAGYSVIDSKIQSIGATDDTITEYTESLRSDCFHSLIYIIIFSVIDIIFCLITLAIYNEDNAFFLLLPFFLTEAILLFLLIMTEVIKFALYLNPTSIKEKSMKEKYIIDNEYSSNKENKNSFSSFITYYNLLEELLKQYACELTCSPQSMHNLHIFDALNILQQNQIINGRAYYLINDLRRYRNALVHSPDIDKSVNTVIYNELKDIYTLIHDIYMFKDNNDIKLQKINKLYDYTNRNHNNELDQRLLSYLKKHPSASLSELSKTFNYTKSGILKKLKLLQESGLIQQQESNGRRKWYVNDTNS
;
A
#
# COMPACT_ATOMS: atom_id res chain seq x y z
N MET A 1 -4.86 -2.11 -11.78
CA MET A 1 -5.03 -0.66 -11.43
C MET A 1 -4.02 -0.06 -10.43
N LYS A 2 -3.27 -0.83 -9.61
CA LYS A 2 -2.11 -0.28 -8.83
C LYS A 2 -1.01 0.29 -9.75
N HIS A 3 -0.87 -0.30 -10.93
CA HIS A 3 -0.02 0.24 -11.99
C HIS A 3 -0.45 1.64 -12.41
N HIS A 4 -1.74 2.02 -12.40
CA HIS A 4 -2.13 3.33 -12.92
C HIS A 4 -1.78 4.51 -12.01
N LYS A 5 -1.89 4.44 -10.68
CA LYS A 5 -1.61 5.61 -9.81
C LYS A 5 -0.11 5.96 -9.72
N ILE A 6 0.75 4.95 -9.53
CA ILE A 6 2.22 5.13 -9.52
C ILE A 6 2.74 5.36 -10.94
N SER A 7 2.14 4.75 -11.97
CA SER A 7 2.50 5.04 -13.36
C SER A 7 2.05 6.43 -13.77
N PHE A 8 0.90 6.94 -13.33
CA PHE A 8 0.42 8.25 -13.75
C PHE A 8 1.32 9.38 -13.27
N HIS A 9 1.70 9.39 -11.98
CA HIS A 9 2.62 10.41 -11.46
C HIS A 9 4.00 10.33 -12.13
N LYS A 10 4.52 9.12 -12.35
CA LYS A 10 5.78 8.92 -13.09
C LYS A 10 5.68 9.36 -14.54
N ILE A 11 4.59 9.01 -15.22
CA ILE A 11 4.31 9.43 -16.60
C ILE A 11 4.25 10.95 -16.66
N LEU A 12 3.59 11.59 -15.69
CA LEU A 12 3.41 13.03 -15.67
C LEU A 12 4.73 13.76 -15.41
N ILE A 13 5.58 13.27 -14.50
CA ILE A 13 6.95 13.78 -14.32
C ILE A 13 7.81 13.55 -15.58
N ILE A 14 7.72 12.37 -16.20
CA ILE A 14 8.47 12.08 -17.43
C ILE A 14 8.01 12.99 -18.58
N LEU A 15 6.70 13.21 -18.72
CA LEU A 15 6.11 14.09 -19.70
C LEU A 15 6.56 15.53 -19.47
N PHE A 16 6.50 16.00 -18.22
CA PHE A 16 7.01 17.30 -17.83
C PHE A 16 8.49 17.44 -18.18
N GLY A 17 9.34 16.50 -17.76
CA GLY A 17 10.76 16.51 -18.08
C GLY A 17 11.05 16.49 -19.59
N PHE A 18 10.27 15.75 -20.36
CA PHE A 18 10.35 15.76 -21.82
C PHE A 18 9.99 17.14 -22.40
N LEU A 19 8.91 17.77 -21.91
CA LEU A 19 8.50 19.11 -22.33
C LEU A 19 9.52 20.19 -21.92
N SER A 20 10.11 20.11 -20.72
CA SER A 20 11.17 21.01 -20.27
C SER A 20 12.44 20.88 -21.13
N ILE A 21 12.83 19.66 -21.51
CA ILE A 21 13.96 19.44 -22.43
C ILE A 21 13.65 20.03 -23.81
N LEU A 22 12.43 19.82 -24.32
CA LEU A 22 12.01 20.41 -25.59
C LEU A 22 12.02 21.94 -25.54
N ASN A 23 11.56 22.52 -24.43
CA ASN A 23 11.59 23.96 -24.17
C ASN A 23 13.04 24.48 -24.14
N LEU A 24 13.95 23.78 -23.47
CA LEU A 24 15.37 24.12 -23.44
C LEU A 24 16.00 24.09 -24.84
N ILE A 25 15.74 23.03 -25.63
CA ILE A 25 16.22 22.91 -27.01
C ILE A 25 15.65 24.05 -27.87
N ASN A 26 14.36 24.37 -27.72
CA ASN A 26 13.75 25.50 -28.43
C ASN A 26 14.44 26.81 -28.07
N CYS A 27 14.72 27.04 -26.79
CA CYS A 27 15.39 28.24 -26.31
C CYS A 27 16.83 28.37 -26.81
N CYS A 28 17.58 27.26 -26.93
CA CYS A 28 18.98 27.28 -27.33
C CYS A 28 19.23 27.26 -28.84
N PHE A 29 18.35 26.64 -29.64
CA PHE A 29 18.62 26.36 -31.05
C PHE A 29 17.59 26.94 -32.02
N PHE A 30 16.29 26.80 -31.73
CA PHE A 30 15.24 27.10 -32.70
C PHE A 30 14.65 28.51 -32.55
N HIS A 31 14.66 29.05 -31.33
CA HIS A 31 14.08 30.35 -30.96
C HIS A 31 12.65 30.55 -31.49
N PHE A 32 11.85 29.48 -31.55
CA PHE A 32 10.49 29.57 -32.06
C PHE A 32 9.59 30.24 -31.02
N SER A 33 9.13 31.45 -31.31
CA SER A 33 8.16 32.20 -30.51
C SER A 33 6.93 32.53 -31.36
N LYS A 34 5.76 32.05 -30.91
CA LYS A 34 4.45 32.35 -31.52
C LYS A 34 3.65 33.41 -30.77
N ILE A 35 3.94 33.62 -29.49
CA ILE A 35 3.21 34.54 -28.61
C ILE A 35 4.18 35.58 -28.13
N TYR A 36 3.91 36.84 -28.49
CA TYR A 36 4.65 37.99 -28.00
C TYR A 36 3.80 38.69 -26.96
N MET A 37 4.39 38.92 -25.79
CA MET A 37 3.76 39.63 -24.67
C MET A 37 4.48 40.96 -24.46
N THR A 38 3.74 41.96 -24.00
CA THR A 38 4.32 43.23 -23.55
C THR A 38 4.92 43.09 -22.15
N GLU A 39 5.79 44.01 -21.78
CA GLU A 39 6.41 44.08 -20.45
C GLU A 39 5.38 44.01 -19.32
N ASN A 40 4.34 44.85 -19.40
CA ASN A 40 3.29 44.87 -18.40
C ASN A 40 2.59 43.50 -18.29
N GLN A 41 2.34 42.83 -19.41
CA GLN A 41 1.70 41.51 -19.40
C GLN A 41 2.57 40.47 -18.70
N ILE A 42 3.88 40.46 -18.96
CA ILE A 42 4.83 39.55 -18.30
C ILE A 42 4.85 39.84 -16.79
N LEU A 43 5.04 41.11 -16.39
CA LEU A 43 5.06 41.49 -14.98
C LEU A 43 3.79 41.06 -14.24
N TYR A 44 2.61 41.31 -14.82
CA TYR A 44 1.34 40.91 -14.23
C TYR A 44 1.19 39.39 -14.13
N ILE A 45 1.52 38.64 -15.18
CA ILE A 45 1.35 37.19 -15.21
C ILE A 45 2.22 36.52 -14.15
N TYR A 46 3.53 36.77 -14.14
CA TYR A 46 4.45 36.02 -13.27
C TYR A 46 4.35 36.46 -11.81
N SER A 47 4.03 37.73 -11.54
CA SER A 47 3.70 38.18 -10.18
C SER A 47 2.41 37.54 -9.67
N SER A 48 1.35 37.53 -10.47
CA SER A 48 0.06 36.93 -10.08
C SER A 48 0.16 35.41 -9.93
N LEU A 49 0.92 34.74 -10.80
CA LEU A 49 1.11 33.30 -10.78
C LEU A 49 1.82 32.85 -9.48
N ALA A 50 2.88 33.56 -9.07
CA ALA A 50 3.54 33.30 -7.80
C ALA A 50 2.60 33.47 -6.59
N GLN A 51 1.76 34.51 -6.59
CA GLN A 51 0.78 34.76 -5.53
C GLN A 51 -0.30 33.67 -5.46
N VAL A 52 -0.85 33.27 -6.62
CA VAL A 52 -1.85 32.21 -6.72
C VAL A 52 -1.29 30.89 -6.20
N ILE A 53 -0.06 30.54 -6.58
CA ILE A 53 0.61 29.32 -6.08
C ILE A 53 0.84 29.40 -4.58
N GLY A 54 1.30 30.54 -4.06
CA GLY A 54 1.47 30.73 -2.61
C GLY A 54 0.17 30.54 -1.83
N ALA A 55 -0.93 31.12 -2.32
CA ALA A 55 -2.25 30.96 -1.71
C ALA A 55 -2.76 29.50 -1.77
N LEU A 56 -2.58 28.86 -2.92
CA LEU A 56 -3.01 27.49 -3.14
C LEU A 56 -2.19 26.50 -2.29
N LEU A 57 -0.90 26.75 -2.11
CA LEU A 57 -0.04 26.00 -1.20
C LEU A 57 -0.53 26.11 0.25
N GLY A 58 -0.82 27.32 0.71
CA GLY A 58 -1.38 27.56 2.05
C GLY A 58 -2.71 26.82 2.27
N LEU A 59 -3.62 26.88 1.30
CA LEU A 59 -4.89 26.17 1.35
C LEU A 59 -4.69 24.63 1.39
N THR A 60 -3.74 24.11 0.61
CA THR A 60 -3.44 22.67 0.56
C THR A 60 -2.89 22.16 1.90
N ILE A 61 -1.99 22.92 2.53
CA ILE A 61 -1.44 22.59 3.86
C ILE A 61 -2.54 22.60 4.93
N ALA A 62 -3.39 23.63 4.93
CA ALA A 62 -4.52 23.71 5.84
C ALA A 62 -5.50 22.53 5.65
N GLY A 63 -5.83 22.22 4.40
CA GLY A 63 -6.67 21.06 4.05
C GLY A 63 -6.08 19.74 4.53
N TYR A 64 -4.76 19.54 4.36
CA TYR A 64 -4.07 18.37 4.87
C TYR A 64 -4.20 18.22 6.39
N SER A 65 -3.98 19.29 7.15
CA SER A 65 -4.04 19.24 8.63
C SER A 65 -5.41 18.81 9.16
N VAL A 66 -6.50 19.27 8.53
CA VAL A 66 -7.88 18.89 8.89
C VAL A 66 -8.14 17.42 8.56
N ILE A 67 -7.54 16.92 7.48
CA ILE A 67 -7.80 15.56 7.02
C ILE A 67 -6.95 14.53 7.75
N ASP A 68 -5.69 14.86 8.05
CA ASP A 68 -4.82 14.01 8.84
C ASP A 68 -5.47 13.68 10.19
N SER A 69 -6.00 14.71 10.87
CA SER A 69 -6.73 14.54 12.12
C SER A 69 -8.02 13.73 11.96
N LYS A 70 -8.79 13.94 10.88
CA LYS A 70 -10.01 13.16 10.59
C LYS A 70 -9.71 11.69 10.28
N ILE A 71 -8.68 11.40 9.49
CA ILE A 71 -8.24 10.04 9.15
C ILE A 71 -7.75 9.31 10.40
N GLN A 72 -6.99 9.99 11.27
CA GLN A 72 -6.56 9.44 12.56
C GLN A 72 -7.75 9.10 13.47
N SER A 73 -8.74 10.00 13.57
CA SER A 73 -9.95 9.75 14.36
C SER A 73 -10.74 8.54 13.83
N ILE A 74 -10.84 8.40 12.50
CA ILE A 74 -11.48 7.24 11.86
C ILE A 74 -10.72 5.95 12.21
N GLY A 75 -9.39 5.93 12.12
CA GLY A 75 -8.56 4.77 12.49
C GLY A 75 -8.60 4.42 13.97
N ALA A 76 -8.71 5.42 14.85
CA ALA A 76 -8.84 5.19 16.29
C ALA A 76 -10.22 4.64 16.71
N THR A 77 -11.24 4.82 15.87
CA THR A 77 -12.61 4.35 16.13
C THR A 77 -12.83 2.92 15.64
N ASP A 78 -12.08 2.49 14.62
CA ASP A 78 -12.21 1.17 14.00
C ASP A 78 -10.83 0.59 13.64
N ASP A 79 -10.37 -0.34 14.48
CA ASP A 79 -9.08 -1.04 14.30
C ASP A 79 -8.98 -1.81 12.97
N THR A 80 -10.11 -2.11 12.32
CA THR A 80 -10.16 -2.90 11.09
C THR A 80 -9.77 -2.10 9.86
N ILE A 81 -9.78 -0.76 9.96
CA ILE A 81 -9.41 0.16 8.88
C ILE A 81 -8.05 0.83 9.08
N THR A 82 -7.36 0.59 10.19
CA THR A 82 -6.09 1.24 10.53
C THR A 82 -5.02 1.07 9.43
N GLU A 83 -4.88 -0.12 8.84
CA GLU A 83 -3.95 -0.32 7.70
C GLU A 83 -4.32 0.54 6.48
N TYR A 84 -5.61 0.72 6.21
CA TYR A 84 -6.07 1.52 5.08
C TYR A 84 -5.88 3.02 5.33
N THR A 85 -6.14 3.48 6.56
CA THR A 85 -5.99 4.87 6.97
C THR A 85 -4.51 5.27 6.99
N GLU A 86 -3.62 4.44 7.52
CA GLU A 86 -2.17 4.68 7.49
C GLU A 86 -1.63 4.74 6.07
N SER A 87 -2.04 3.80 5.20
CA SER A 87 -1.65 3.84 3.78
C SER A 87 -2.16 5.10 3.08
N LEU A 88 -3.40 5.52 3.33
CA LEU A 88 -3.97 6.73 2.73
C LEU A 88 -3.27 7.99 3.21
N ARG A 89 -2.97 8.06 4.51
CA ARG A 89 -2.19 9.13 5.12
C ARG A 89 -0.81 9.27 4.48
N SER A 90 -0.12 8.14 4.28
CA SER A 90 1.17 8.12 3.59
C SER A 90 1.05 8.67 2.16
N ASP A 91 0.06 8.23 1.38
CA ASP A 91 -0.15 8.72 0.00
C ASP A 91 -0.45 10.24 -0.05
N CYS A 92 -1.27 10.74 0.87
CA CYS A 92 -1.58 12.17 1.01
C CYS A 92 -0.33 12.97 1.39
N PHE A 93 0.46 12.48 2.34
CA PHE A 93 1.69 13.14 2.78
C PHE A 93 2.70 13.26 1.63
N HIS A 94 2.92 12.18 0.87
CA HIS A 94 3.83 12.24 -0.29
C HIS A 94 3.34 13.25 -1.34
N SER A 95 2.03 13.26 -1.62
CA SER A 95 1.45 14.21 -2.57
C SER A 95 1.62 15.66 -2.10
N LEU A 96 1.45 15.92 -0.80
CA LEU A 96 1.68 17.25 -0.21
C LEU A 96 3.14 17.70 -0.37
N ILE A 97 4.10 16.82 -0.11
CA ILE A 97 5.53 17.13 -0.26
C ILE A 97 5.86 17.52 -1.70
N TYR A 98 5.34 16.80 -2.69
CA TYR A 98 5.53 17.18 -4.11
C TYR A 98 4.94 18.56 -4.43
N ILE A 99 3.73 18.85 -3.95
CA ILE A 99 3.08 20.16 -4.15
C ILE A 99 3.93 21.27 -3.52
N ILE A 100 4.48 21.06 -2.32
CA ILE A 100 5.37 22.04 -1.66
C ILE A 100 6.61 22.29 -2.52
N ILE A 101 7.32 21.23 -2.92
CA ILE A 101 8.57 21.35 -3.67
C ILE A 101 8.33 22.05 -5.01
N PHE A 102 7.35 21.61 -5.79
CA PHE A 102 7.06 22.20 -7.09
C PHE A 102 6.58 23.65 -6.97
N SER A 103 5.71 23.96 -5.99
CA SER A 103 5.26 25.33 -5.73
C SER A 103 6.42 26.28 -5.41
N VAL A 104 7.39 25.84 -4.59
CA VAL A 104 8.56 26.66 -4.26
C VAL A 104 9.44 26.89 -5.49
N ILE A 105 9.69 25.85 -6.28
CA ILE A 105 10.48 25.95 -7.52
C ILE A 105 9.79 26.92 -8.50
N ASP A 106 8.48 26.81 -8.65
CA ASP A 106 7.71 27.67 -9.55
C ASP A 106 7.74 29.15 -9.13
N ILE A 107 7.55 29.43 -7.84
CA ILE A 107 7.70 30.79 -7.30
C ILE A 107 9.10 31.33 -7.59
N ILE A 108 10.15 30.52 -7.42
CA ILE A 108 11.52 30.92 -7.77
C ILE A 108 11.64 31.21 -9.27
N PHE A 109 11.00 30.42 -10.14
CA PHE A 109 11.05 30.63 -11.59
C PHE A 109 10.31 31.90 -12.00
N CYS A 110 9.18 32.22 -11.36
CA CYS A 110 8.52 33.52 -11.51
C CYS A 110 9.44 34.68 -11.10
N LEU A 111 10.09 34.58 -9.95
CA LEU A 111 11.00 35.64 -9.47
C LEU A 111 12.23 35.79 -10.39
N ILE A 112 12.79 34.68 -10.87
CA ILE A 112 13.89 34.71 -11.85
C ILE A 112 13.42 35.39 -13.14
N THR A 113 12.24 35.04 -13.65
CA THR A 113 11.64 35.65 -14.84
C THR A 113 11.56 37.17 -14.70
N LEU A 114 11.08 37.65 -13.55
CA LEU A 114 11.01 39.09 -13.27
C LEU A 114 12.39 39.74 -13.13
N ALA A 115 13.37 39.04 -12.56
CA ALA A 115 14.73 39.56 -12.36
C ALA A 115 15.55 39.64 -13.65
N ILE A 116 15.33 38.71 -14.59
CA ILE A 116 16.08 38.65 -15.87
C ILE A 116 15.40 39.41 -17.01
N TYR A 117 14.18 39.94 -16.79
CA TYR A 117 13.40 40.62 -17.83
C TYR A 117 14.05 41.92 -18.37
N ASN A 118 15.12 42.41 -17.73
CA ASN A 118 15.87 43.54 -18.24
C ASN A 118 16.79 43.13 -19.42
N GLU A 119 16.66 43.79 -20.58
CA GLU A 119 17.46 43.52 -21.79
C GLU A 119 18.98 43.67 -21.56
N ASP A 120 19.40 44.52 -20.63
CA ASP A 120 20.81 44.70 -20.25
C ASP A 120 21.38 43.50 -19.46
N ASN A 121 20.54 42.54 -19.06
CA ASN A 121 20.95 41.37 -18.30
C ASN A 121 21.55 40.30 -19.22
N ALA A 122 22.74 39.81 -18.90
CA ALA A 122 23.41 38.73 -19.64
C ALA A 122 22.57 37.44 -19.73
N PHE A 123 21.62 37.24 -18.80
CA PHE A 123 20.71 36.09 -18.78
C PHE A 123 19.42 36.29 -19.58
N PHE A 124 19.22 37.44 -20.25
CA PHE A 124 18.01 37.73 -21.03
C PHE A 124 17.75 36.68 -22.12
N LEU A 125 18.79 36.06 -22.69
CA LEU A 125 18.65 34.96 -23.66
C LEU A 125 17.90 33.73 -23.10
N LEU A 126 17.87 33.53 -21.78
CA LEU A 126 17.16 32.44 -21.13
C LEU A 126 15.71 32.82 -20.74
N LEU A 127 15.31 34.07 -20.92
CA LEU A 127 13.97 34.54 -20.57
C LEU A 127 12.86 33.67 -21.20
N PRO A 128 12.88 33.30 -22.49
CA PRO A 128 11.84 32.45 -23.09
C PRO A 128 11.71 31.08 -22.43
N PHE A 129 12.82 30.51 -21.96
CA PHE A 129 12.83 29.26 -21.22
C PHE A 129 12.06 29.42 -19.90
N PHE A 130 12.45 30.38 -19.05
CA PHE A 130 11.82 30.58 -17.75
C PHE A 130 10.34 30.95 -17.84
N LEU A 131 9.97 31.79 -18.82
CA LEU A 131 8.57 32.12 -19.12
C LEU A 131 7.73 30.86 -19.34
N THR A 132 8.18 30.01 -20.28
CA THR A 132 7.45 28.78 -20.63
C THR A 132 7.47 27.76 -19.50
N GLU A 133 8.60 27.65 -18.81
CA GLU A 133 8.83 26.64 -17.79
C GLU A 133 7.99 26.88 -16.53
N ALA A 134 7.82 28.13 -16.09
CA ALA A 134 6.92 28.48 -15.00
C ALA A 134 5.45 28.15 -15.35
N ILE A 135 5.01 28.35 -16.60
CA ILE A 135 3.65 27.96 -16.99
C ILE A 135 3.48 26.42 -16.96
N LEU A 136 4.48 25.66 -17.43
CA LEU A 136 4.44 24.20 -17.39
C LEU A 136 4.43 23.67 -15.96
N LEU A 137 5.25 24.24 -15.07
CA LEU A 137 5.29 23.90 -13.65
C LEU A 137 3.96 24.22 -12.96
N PHE A 138 3.36 25.37 -13.26
CA PHE A 138 2.04 25.72 -12.75
C PHE A 138 0.96 24.67 -13.12
N LEU A 139 0.93 24.21 -14.37
CA LEU A 139 -0.02 23.17 -14.82
C LEU A 139 0.23 21.82 -14.13
N LEU A 140 1.50 21.48 -13.90
CA LEU A 140 1.90 20.30 -13.12
C LEU A 140 1.37 20.39 -11.68
N ILE A 141 1.58 21.54 -11.01
CA ILE A 141 1.11 21.79 -9.65
C ILE A 141 -0.42 21.67 -9.59
N MET A 142 -1.15 22.32 -10.50
CA MET A 142 -2.61 22.25 -10.57
C MET A 142 -3.12 20.81 -10.68
N THR A 143 -2.45 19.97 -11.48
CA THR A 143 -2.83 18.56 -11.63
C THR A 143 -2.61 17.77 -10.34
N GLU A 144 -1.49 17.98 -9.65
CA GLU A 144 -1.22 17.32 -8.37
C GLU A 144 -2.17 17.80 -7.26
N VAL A 145 -2.58 19.07 -7.27
CA VAL A 145 -3.54 19.63 -6.32
C VAL A 145 -4.94 19.06 -6.52
N ILE A 146 -5.40 18.95 -7.77
CA ILE A 146 -6.69 18.27 -8.08
C ILE A 146 -6.65 16.83 -7.60
N LYS A 147 -5.55 16.11 -7.87
CA LYS A 147 -5.36 14.73 -7.41
C LYS A 147 -5.33 14.64 -5.88
N PHE A 148 -4.64 15.58 -5.21
CA PHE A 148 -4.67 15.71 -3.76
C PHE A 148 -6.11 15.87 -3.28
N ALA A 149 -6.88 16.80 -3.85
CA ALA A 149 -8.30 17.00 -3.55
C ALA A 149 -9.15 15.74 -3.74
N LEU A 150 -8.88 14.94 -4.77
CA LEU A 150 -9.56 13.66 -4.99
C LEU A 150 -9.22 12.60 -3.92
N TYR A 151 -8.00 12.60 -3.36
CA TYR A 151 -7.67 11.74 -2.21
C TYR A 151 -8.44 12.15 -0.95
N LEU A 152 -8.86 13.41 -0.85
CA LEU A 152 -9.63 13.92 0.29
C LEU A 152 -11.08 13.39 0.30
N ASN A 153 -11.54 12.73 -0.77
CA ASN A 153 -12.89 12.17 -0.82
C ASN A 153 -13.02 10.93 0.08
N PRO A 154 -14.01 10.86 1.00
CA PRO A 154 -14.23 9.69 1.89
C PRO A 154 -14.48 8.36 1.15
N THR A 155 -14.75 8.38 -0.15
CA THR A 155 -14.83 7.18 -0.99
C THR A 155 -13.48 6.46 -1.17
N SER A 156 -12.35 7.14 -0.92
CA SER A 156 -11.00 6.59 -1.12
C SER A 156 -10.69 5.37 -0.24
N ILE A 157 -11.26 5.30 0.97
CA ILE A 157 -11.17 4.13 1.85
C ILE A 157 -11.93 2.94 1.24
N LYS A 158 -13.17 3.18 0.77
CA LYS A 158 -14.00 2.17 0.10
C LYS A 158 -13.36 1.64 -1.20
N GLU A 159 -12.62 2.48 -1.91
CA GLU A 159 -11.86 2.02 -3.09
C GLU A 159 -10.64 1.16 -2.74
N LYS A 160 -9.97 1.44 -1.61
CA LYS A 160 -8.82 0.64 -1.16
C LYS A 160 -9.29 -0.74 -0.67
N SER A 161 -10.38 -0.81 0.09
CA SER A 161 -10.98 -2.07 0.52
C SER A 161 -11.41 -2.94 -0.67
N MET A 162 -12.10 -2.36 -1.68
CA MET A 162 -12.47 -3.08 -2.91
C MET A 162 -11.26 -3.65 -3.66
N LYS A 163 -10.16 -2.89 -3.75
CA LYS A 163 -8.93 -3.36 -4.42
C LYS A 163 -8.28 -4.51 -3.68
N GLU A 164 -8.28 -4.47 -2.35
CA GLU A 164 -7.75 -5.54 -1.53
C GLU A 164 -8.59 -6.81 -1.68
N LYS A 165 -9.92 -6.68 -1.63
CA LYS A 165 -10.85 -7.78 -1.91
C LYS A 165 -10.56 -8.42 -3.27
N TYR A 166 -10.50 -7.62 -4.33
CA TYR A 166 -10.23 -8.12 -5.68
C TYR A 166 -8.87 -8.83 -5.81
N ILE A 167 -7.83 -8.35 -5.13
CA ILE A 167 -6.53 -9.02 -5.13
C ILE A 167 -6.64 -10.39 -4.46
N ILE A 168 -7.27 -10.45 -3.28
CA ILE A 168 -7.44 -11.70 -2.54
C ILE A 168 -8.31 -12.67 -3.33
N ASP A 169 -9.46 -12.24 -3.84
CA ASP A 169 -10.36 -13.11 -4.63
C ASP A 169 -9.70 -13.71 -5.88
N ASN A 170 -8.74 -13.01 -6.50
CA ASN A 170 -8.00 -13.55 -7.66
C ASN A 170 -6.83 -14.46 -7.27
N GLU A 171 -6.29 -14.35 -6.04
CA GLU A 171 -5.29 -15.30 -5.53
C GLU A 171 -5.91 -16.69 -5.28
N TYR A 172 -7.22 -16.74 -5.01
CA TYR A 172 -7.97 -17.98 -4.87
C TYR A 172 -8.63 -18.40 -6.21
N SER A 173 -8.20 -19.51 -6.79
CA SER A 173 -8.74 -20.03 -8.06
C SER A 173 -10.26 -20.20 -8.01
N SER A 174 -10.98 -19.43 -8.83
CA SER A 174 -12.44 -19.34 -8.76
C SER A 174 -13.15 -20.48 -9.50
N ASN A 175 -13.94 -21.28 -8.78
CA ASN A 175 -15.22 -21.77 -9.32
C ASN A 175 -16.32 -20.86 -8.75
N LYS A 176 -16.86 -19.99 -9.61
CA LYS A 176 -17.83 -18.92 -9.29
C LYS A 176 -19.25 -19.42 -8.94
N GLU A 177 -19.42 -20.63 -8.41
CA GLU A 177 -20.75 -21.26 -8.41
C GLU A 177 -21.49 -21.32 -7.08
N ASN A 178 -20.89 -21.03 -5.91
CA ASN A 178 -21.67 -21.05 -4.67
C ASN A 178 -21.40 -19.82 -3.78
N LYS A 179 -22.31 -18.84 -3.88
CA LYS A 179 -22.36 -17.63 -3.05
C LYS A 179 -22.73 -18.01 -1.61
N ASN A 180 -21.74 -18.12 -0.73
CA ASN A 180 -22.01 -18.19 0.71
C ASN A 180 -22.36 -16.81 1.27
N SER A 181 -23.22 -16.77 2.29
CA SER A 181 -23.69 -15.50 2.86
C SER A 181 -22.56 -14.79 3.63
N PHE A 182 -22.33 -13.52 3.31
CA PHE A 182 -21.44 -12.60 4.04
C PHE A 182 -21.58 -12.74 5.55
N SER A 183 -22.83 -12.79 6.04
CA SER A 183 -23.16 -12.94 7.45
C SER A 183 -22.51 -14.18 8.06
N SER A 184 -22.60 -15.33 7.39
CA SER A 184 -22.00 -16.58 7.88
C SER A 184 -20.48 -16.51 7.98
N PHE A 185 -19.81 -15.86 7.01
CA PHE A 185 -18.36 -15.68 7.06
C PHE A 185 -17.94 -14.79 8.24
N ILE A 186 -18.61 -13.64 8.42
CA ILE A 186 -18.33 -12.73 9.53
C ILE A 186 -18.54 -13.42 10.88
N THR A 187 -19.63 -14.18 11.04
CA THR A 187 -19.90 -14.93 12.26
C THR A 187 -18.80 -15.95 12.56
N TYR A 188 -18.41 -16.77 11.58
CA TYR A 188 -17.33 -17.75 11.78
C TYR A 188 -15.98 -17.10 12.08
N TYR A 189 -15.67 -15.97 11.44
CA TYR A 189 -14.44 -15.25 11.71
C TYR A 189 -14.43 -14.68 13.12
N ASN A 190 -15.54 -14.08 13.57
CA ASN A 190 -15.65 -13.55 14.92
C ASN A 190 -15.51 -14.68 15.98
N LEU A 191 -16.09 -15.86 15.72
CA LEU A 191 -15.90 -17.04 16.59
C LEU A 191 -14.42 -17.48 16.66
N LEU A 192 -13.71 -17.47 15.52
CA LEU A 192 -12.28 -17.75 15.49
C LEU A 192 -11.48 -16.70 16.26
N GLU A 193 -11.77 -15.41 16.06
CA GLU A 193 -11.09 -14.32 16.77
C GLU A 193 -11.30 -14.43 18.29
N GLU A 194 -12.54 -14.72 18.73
CA GLU A 194 -12.89 -14.91 20.13
C GLU A 194 -12.12 -16.08 20.75
N LEU A 195 -12.10 -17.22 20.07
CA LEU A 195 -11.37 -18.42 20.49
C LEU A 195 -9.86 -18.16 20.64
N LEU A 196 -9.26 -17.47 19.67
CA LEU A 196 -7.82 -17.14 19.69
C LEU A 196 -7.49 -16.23 20.89
N LYS A 197 -8.30 -15.20 21.14
CA LYS A 197 -8.11 -14.28 22.27
C LYS A 197 -8.30 -14.98 23.60
N GLN A 198 -9.34 -15.81 23.72
CA GLN A 198 -9.60 -16.60 24.91
C GLN A 198 -8.41 -17.50 25.24
N TYR A 199 -7.91 -18.25 24.25
CA TYR A 199 -6.80 -19.16 24.46
C TYR A 199 -5.50 -18.42 24.83
N ALA A 200 -5.22 -17.28 24.20
CA ALA A 200 -4.07 -16.45 24.53
C ALA A 200 -4.12 -15.86 25.96
N CYS A 201 -5.29 -15.40 26.41
CA CYS A 201 -5.50 -14.91 27.77
C CYS A 201 -5.24 -15.99 28.83
N GLU A 202 -5.71 -17.22 28.59
CA GLU A 202 -5.50 -18.33 29.52
C GLU A 202 -4.01 -18.69 29.66
N LEU A 203 -3.26 -18.66 28.55
CA LEU A 203 -1.82 -18.98 28.54
C LEU A 203 -0.95 -17.94 29.25
N THR A 204 -1.38 -16.68 29.23
CA THR A 204 -0.62 -15.57 29.85
C THR A 204 -0.97 -15.33 31.31
N CYS A 205 -2.00 -16.01 31.86
CA CYS A 205 -2.51 -15.81 33.22
C CYS A 205 -2.65 -14.32 33.61
N SER A 206 -2.94 -13.47 32.63
CA SER A 206 -2.99 -12.01 32.78
C SER A 206 -4.44 -11.57 33.06
N PRO A 207 -4.66 -10.63 34.00
CA PRO A 207 -5.99 -10.04 34.25
C PRO A 207 -6.44 -9.07 33.15
N GLN A 208 -5.69 -8.93 32.04
CA GLN A 208 -6.13 -8.13 30.90
C GLN A 208 -7.42 -8.70 30.33
N SER A 209 -8.42 -7.83 30.15
CA SER A 209 -9.70 -8.26 29.61
C SER A 209 -9.50 -8.80 28.20
N MET A 210 -10.09 -9.97 27.92
CA MET A 210 -10.16 -10.59 26.59
C MET A 210 -10.63 -9.60 25.50
N HIS A 211 -11.42 -8.58 25.90
CA HIS A 211 -11.92 -7.53 25.03
C HIS A 211 -10.84 -6.53 24.58
N ASN A 212 -9.79 -6.32 25.36
CA ASN A 212 -8.71 -5.36 25.06
C ASN A 212 -7.52 -6.02 24.35
N LEU A 213 -7.51 -7.34 24.18
CA LEU A 213 -6.42 -8.03 23.50
C LEU A 213 -6.56 -7.87 21.99
N HIS A 214 -5.58 -7.25 21.33
CA HIS A 214 -5.56 -7.17 19.87
C HIS A 214 -5.26 -8.56 19.28
N ILE A 215 -5.82 -8.83 18.09
CA ILE A 215 -5.67 -10.13 17.43
C ILE A 215 -4.21 -10.51 17.17
N PHE A 216 -3.34 -9.54 16.88
CA PHE A 216 -1.90 -9.78 16.70
C PHE A 216 -1.22 -10.22 17.99
N ASP A 217 -1.60 -9.64 19.13
CA ASP A 217 -1.06 -10.04 20.43
C ASP A 217 -1.48 -11.48 20.75
N ALA A 218 -2.74 -11.83 20.48
CA ALA A 218 -3.23 -13.20 20.64
C ALA A 218 -2.46 -14.19 19.75
N LEU A 219 -2.26 -13.86 18.48
CA LEU A 219 -1.49 -14.70 17.55
C LEU A 219 -0.02 -14.85 17.98
N ASN A 220 0.61 -13.76 18.43
CA ASN A 220 1.99 -13.78 18.91
C ASN A 220 2.14 -14.69 20.14
N ILE A 221 1.22 -14.59 21.11
CA ILE A 221 1.19 -15.44 22.30
C ILE A 221 1.04 -16.91 21.90
N LEU A 222 0.09 -17.23 21.02
CA LEU A 222 -0.14 -18.61 20.58
C LEU A 222 1.06 -19.18 19.81
N GLN A 223 1.77 -18.35 19.04
CA GLN A 223 2.97 -18.76 18.33
C GLN A 223 4.15 -18.98 19.29
N GLN A 224 4.36 -18.11 20.27
CA GLN A 224 5.39 -18.27 21.30
C GLN A 224 5.18 -19.54 22.12
N ASN A 225 3.92 -19.92 22.35
CA ASN A 225 3.54 -21.16 23.03
C ASN A 225 3.50 -22.39 22.09
N GLN A 226 3.96 -22.26 20.84
CA GLN A 226 3.99 -23.32 19.83
C GLN A 226 2.61 -23.98 19.57
N ILE A 227 1.52 -23.26 19.83
CA ILE A 227 0.17 -23.75 19.51
C ILE A 227 -0.11 -23.57 18.02
N ILE A 228 0.35 -22.45 17.46
CA ILE A 228 0.31 -22.17 16.04
C ILE A 228 1.73 -22.03 15.50
N ASN A 229 1.98 -22.52 14.29
CA ASN A 229 3.23 -22.28 13.58
C ASN A 229 3.16 -20.97 12.80
N GLY A 230 4.28 -20.57 12.19
CA GLY A 230 4.32 -19.39 11.32
C GLY A 230 3.24 -19.44 10.23
N ARG A 231 3.07 -20.57 9.54
CA ARG A 231 2.08 -20.68 8.44
C ARG A 231 0.64 -20.45 8.89
N ALA A 232 0.25 -21.01 10.04
CA ALA A 232 -1.06 -20.78 10.66
C ALA A 232 -1.27 -19.30 11.00
N TYR A 233 -0.25 -18.63 11.52
CA TYR A 233 -0.28 -17.19 11.79
C TYR A 233 -0.61 -16.38 10.52
N TYR A 234 0.07 -16.65 9.40
CA TYR A 234 -0.17 -15.93 8.13
C TYR A 234 -1.55 -16.19 7.60
N LEU A 235 -1.98 -17.45 7.60
CA LEU A 235 -3.29 -17.81 7.12
C LEU A 235 -4.39 -17.07 7.87
N ILE A 236 -4.30 -17.01 9.21
CA ILE A 236 -5.26 -16.27 10.03
C ILE A 236 -5.18 -14.76 9.74
N ASN A 237 -3.99 -14.21 9.53
CA ASN A 237 -3.84 -12.80 9.14
C ASN A 237 -4.43 -12.50 7.75
N ASP A 238 -4.33 -13.40 6.78
CA ASP A 238 -4.97 -13.23 5.47
C ASP A 238 -6.49 -13.32 5.56
N LEU A 239 -7.02 -14.22 6.39
CA LEU A 239 -8.46 -14.25 6.72
C LEU A 239 -8.93 -12.94 7.37
N ARG A 240 -8.13 -12.36 8.28
CA ARG A 240 -8.38 -11.04 8.89
C ARG A 240 -8.46 -9.94 7.81
N ARG A 241 -7.47 -9.90 6.91
CA ARG A 241 -7.42 -8.91 5.83
C ARG A 241 -8.61 -9.05 4.89
N TYR A 242 -8.98 -10.28 4.55
CA TYR A 242 -10.15 -10.57 3.72
C TYR A 242 -11.45 -10.13 4.41
N ARG A 243 -11.61 -10.43 5.70
CA ARG A 243 -12.74 -9.98 6.52
C ARG A 243 -12.86 -8.45 6.51
N ASN A 244 -11.75 -7.74 6.74
CA ASN A 244 -11.74 -6.29 6.76
C ASN A 244 -12.09 -5.71 5.37
N ALA A 245 -11.55 -6.30 4.29
CA ALA A 245 -11.92 -5.90 2.93
C ALA A 245 -13.41 -6.09 2.67
N LEU A 246 -13.99 -7.23 3.07
CA LEU A 246 -15.41 -7.54 2.90
C LEU A 246 -16.35 -6.59 3.68
N VAL A 247 -16.05 -6.30 4.95
CA VAL A 247 -16.87 -5.40 5.79
C VAL A 247 -16.95 -4.00 5.19
N HIS A 248 -15.85 -3.53 4.60
CA HIS A 248 -15.72 -2.19 4.02
C HIS A 248 -15.95 -2.14 2.51
N SER A 249 -16.43 -3.25 1.92
CA SER A 249 -16.88 -3.31 0.53
C SER A 249 -18.29 -2.72 0.39
N PRO A 250 -18.63 -2.06 -0.73
CA PRO A 250 -20.00 -1.62 -0.99
C PRO A 250 -20.95 -2.82 -1.05
N ASP A 251 -22.22 -2.64 -0.66
CA ASP A 251 -23.20 -3.72 -0.44
C ASP A 251 -23.42 -4.67 -1.64
N ILE A 252 -23.13 -4.20 -2.85
CA ILE A 252 -23.26 -4.93 -4.12
C ILE A 252 -22.21 -6.05 -4.24
N ASP A 253 -21.09 -5.96 -3.50
CA ASP A 253 -19.94 -6.85 -3.62
C ASP A 253 -19.62 -7.50 -2.26
N LYS A 254 -20.63 -7.98 -1.54
CA LYS A 254 -20.47 -8.75 -0.29
C LYS A 254 -20.42 -10.27 -0.51
N SER A 255 -20.21 -10.73 -1.75
CA SER A 255 -20.00 -12.17 -2.02
C SER A 255 -18.69 -12.65 -1.41
N VAL A 256 -18.73 -13.85 -0.81
CA VAL A 256 -17.59 -14.51 -0.18
C VAL A 256 -17.13 -15.66 -1.06
N ASN A 257 -15.82 -15.78 -1.28
CA ASN A 257 -15.24 -16.92 -1.98
C ASN A 257 -15.42 -18.21 -1.15
N THR A 258 -15.98 -19.25 -1.77
CA THR A 258 -16.30 -20.52 -1.11
C THR A 258 -15.05 -21.22 -0.55
N VAL A 259 -13.91 -21.12 -1.24
CA VAL A 259 -12.64 -21.71 -0.82
C VAL A 259 -12.17 -21.05 0.47
N ILE A 260 -12.17 -19.73 0.51
CA ILE A 260 -11.77 -18.94 1.69
C ILE A 260 -12.69 -19.22 2.88
N TYR A 261 -14.00 -19.33 2.64
CA TYR A 261 -14.95 -19.67 3.70
C TYR A 261 -14.75 -21.08 4.27
N ASN A 262 -14.44 -22.06 3.41
CA ASN A 262 -14.15 -23.41 3.87
C ASN A 262 -12.82 -23.46 4.63
N GLU A 263 -11.80 -22.73 4.16
CA GLU A 263 -10.51 -22.61 4.84
C GLU A 263 -10.66 -21.97 6.23
N LEU A 264 -11.49 -20.93 6.35
CA LEU A 264 -11.85 -20.34 7.65
C LEU A 264 -12.49 -21.38 8.60
N LYS A 265 -13.43 -22.17 8.10
CA LYS A 265 -14.11 -23.21 8.89
C LYS A 265 -13.13 -24.28 9.36
N ASP A 266 -12.31 -24.78 8.46
CA ASP A 266 -11.33 -25.83 8.77
C ASP A 266 -10.34 -25.35 9.84
N ILE A 267 -9.83 -24.12 9.71
CA ILE A 267 -8.91 -23.52 10.68
C ILE A 267 -9.60 -23.34 12.03
N TYR A 268 -10.83 -22.82 12.04
CA TYR A 268 -11.62 -22.71 13.27
C TYR A 268 -11.77 -24.07 13.96
N THR A 269 -12.18 -25.11 13.24
CA THR A 269 -12.36 -26.45 13.81
C THR A 269 -11.05 -27.02 14.36
N LEU A 270 -9.93 -26.87 13.63
CA LEU A 270 -8.64 -27.36 14.09
C LEU A 270 -8.15 -26.67 15.37
N ILE A 271 -8.30 -25.35 15.47
CA ILE A 271 -7.90 -24.59 16.66
C ILE A 271 -8.85 -24.87 17.83
N HIS A 272 -10.15 -24.98 17.54
CA HIS A 272 -11.16 -25.34 18.54
C HIS A 272 -10.88 -26.73 19.13
N ASP A 273 -10.51 -27.69 18.31
CA ASP A 273 -10.10 -29.02 18.76
C ASP A 273 -8.87 -28.96 19.68
N ILE A 274 -7.84 -28.17 19.34
CA ILE A 274 -6.67 -28.00 20.21
C ILE A 274 -7.09 -27.42 21.56
N TYR A 275 -7.97 -26.42 21.53
CA TYR A 275 -8.48 -25.75 22.72
C TYR A 275 -9.31 -26.69 23.62
N MET A 276 -10.20 -27.50 23.03
CA MET A 276 -11.04 -28.45 23.77
C MET A 276 -10.23 -29.55 24.47
N PHE A 277 -9.10 -29.94 23.91
CA PHE A 277 -8.21 -30.97 24.48
C PHE A 277 -6.96 -30.37 25.15
N LYS A 278 -6.99 -29.09 25.54
CA LYS A 278 -5.82 -28.35 26.08
C LYS A 278 -5.18 -28.99 27.31
N ASP A 279 -5.96 -29.72 28.12
CA ASP A 279 -5.52 -30.34 29.36
C ASP A 279 -4.90 -31.74 29.15
N ASN A 280 -5.08 -32.34 27.96
CA ASN A 280 -4.51 -33.63 27.62
C ASN A 280 -3.32 -33.45 26.68
N ASN A 281 -2.10 -33.49 27.23
CA ASN A 281 -0.86 -33.17 26.50
C ASN A 281 -0.67 -34.00 25.23
N ASP A 282 -0.94 -35.31 25.26
CA ASP A 282 -0.73 -36.19 24.11
C ASP A 282 -1.73 -35.90 22.98
N ILE A 283 -3.01 -35.72 23.33
CA ILE A 283 -4.06 -35.40 22.36
C ILE A 283 -3.86 -33.98 21.81
N LYS A 284 -3.51 -33.02 22.67
CA LYS A 284 -3.20 -31.65 22.27
C LYS A 284 -2.07 -31.61 21.25
N LEU A 285 -0.96 -32.30 21.49
CA LEU A 285 0.17 -32.34 20.57
C LEU A 285 -0.23 -32.97 19.22
N GLN A 286 -1.03 -34.05 19.22
CA GLN A 286 -1.56 -34.63 18.00
C GLN A 286 -2.44 -33.65 17.21
N LYS A 287 -3.27 -32.85 17.89
CA LYS A 287 -4.12 -31.84 17.26
C LYS A 287 -3.32 -30.65 16.71
N ILE A 288 -2.28 -30.21 17.42
CA ILE A 288 -1.33 -29.20 16.94
C ILE A 288 -0.63 -29.70 15.66
N ASN A 289 -0.14 -30.93 15.65
CA ASN A 289 0.48 -31.52 14.47
C ASN A 289 -0.49 -31.59 13.27
N LYS A 290 -1.77 -31.89 13.51
CA LYS A 290 -2.80 -31.85 12.45
C LYS A 290 -3.03 -30.44 11.90
N LEU A 291 -3.02 -29.41 12.76
CA LEU A 291 -3.08 -28.02 12.30
C LEU A 291 -1.85 -27.66 11.46
N TYR A 292 -0.66 -28.12 11.87
CA TYR A 292 0.56 -27.88 11.13
C TYR A 292 0.53 -28.58 9.78
N ASP A 293 0.12 -29.84 9.73
CA ASP A 293 -0.05 -30.59 8.47
C ASP A 293 -1.06 -29.92 7.55
N TYR A 294 -2.20 -29.46 8.09
CA TYR A 294 -3.21 -28.74 7.32
C TYR A 294 -2.63 -27.46 6.72
N THR A 295 -1.99 -26.62 7.53
CA THR A 295 -1.40 -25.36 7.07
C THR A 295 -0.23 -25.57 6.12
N ASN A 296 0.52 -26.67 6.26
CA ASN A 296 1.57 -27.08 5.33
C ASN A 296 1.02 -27.53 3.97
N ARG A 297 -0.18 -28.10 3.92
CA ARG A 297 -0.82 -28.61 2.70
C ARG A 297 -1.72 -27.59 2.01
N ASN A 298 -2.37 -26.70 2.77
CA ASN A 298 -3.42 -25.82 2.28
C ASN A 298 -3.01 -24.35 2.18
N HIS A 299 -1.98 -23.87 2.90
CA HIS A 299 -1.40 -22.53 2.67
C HIS A 299 -0.48 -22.51 1.43
N ASN A 300 -0.94 -23.17 0.37
CA ASN A 300 -0.29 -23.24 -0.92
C ASN A 300 -0.94 -22.23 -1.84
N ASN A 301 -0.69 -20.95 -1.56
CA ASN A 301 -0.81 -19.92 -2.58
C ASN A 301 0.11 -20.39 -3.72
N GLU A 302 -0.44 -20.79 -4.88
CA GLU A 302 0.33 -21.40 -5.99
C GLU A 302 1.56 -20.55 -6.34
N LEU A 303 1.38 -19.24 -6.19
CA LEU A 303 2.43 -18.26 -6.37
C LEU A 303 3.56 -18.36 -5.34
N ASP A 304 3.27 -18.61 -4.06
CA ASP A 304 4.28 -18.72 -3.01
C ASP A 304 5.09 -20.00 -3.15
N GLN A 305 4.46 -21.11 -3.54
CA GLN A 305 5.20 -22.32 -3.91
C GLN A 305 6.09 -22.12 -5.13
N ARG A 306 5.58 -21.45 -6.16
CA ARG A 306 6.37 -21.12 -7.34
C ARG A 306 7.49 -20.14 -6.98
N LEU A 307 7.24 -19.18 -6.07
CA LEU A 307 8.24 -18.22 -5.60
C LEU A 307 9.33 -18.92 -4.81
N LEU A 308 8.98 -19.76 -3.82
CA LEU A 308 9.91 -20.54 -3.00
C LEU A 308 10.73 -21.50 -3.87
N SER A 309 10.11 -22.25 -4.78
CA SER A 309 10.82 -23.16 -5.68
C SER A 309 11.76 -22.42 -6.65
N TYR A 310 11.38 -21.22 -7.10
CA TYR A 310 12.25 -20.38 -7.91
C TYR A 310 13.40 -19.78 -7.12
N LEU A 311 13.16 -19.30 -5.89
CA LEU A 311 14.20 -18.79 -5.00
C LEU A 311 15.20 -19.87 -4.58
N LYS A 312 14.76 -21.13 -4.44
CA LYS A 312 15.65 -22.29 -4.25
C LYS A 312 16.62 -22.47 -5.42
N LYS A 313 16.16 -22.27 -6.66
CA LYS A 313 16.98 -22.41 -7.88
C LYS A 313 17.79 -21.15 -8.19
N HIS A 314 17.29 -19.98 -7.78
CA HIS A 314 17.86 -18.67 -8.08
C HIS A 314 17.91 -17.79 -6.82
N PRO A 315 18.81 -18.10 -5.86
CA PRO A 315 18.90 -17.37 -4.59
C PRO A 315 19.32 -15.90 -4.77
N SER A 316 19.98 -15.57 -5.88
CA SER A 316 20.41 -14.20 -6.23
C SER A 316 19.36 -13.41 -7.04
N ALA A 317 18.15 -13.93 -7.22
CA ALA A 317 17.14 -13.31 -8.08
C ALA A 317 16.81 -11.89 -7.63
N SER A 318 16.91 -10.94 -8.56
CA SER A 318 16.57 -9.55 -8.27
C SER A 318 15.05 -9.38 -8.16
N LEU A 319 14.60 -8.37 -7.42
CA LEU A 319 13.18 -8.02 -7.33
C LEU A 319 12.56 -7.74 -8.72
N SER A 320 13.37 -7.28 -9.67
CA SER A 320 12.94 -7.03 -11.06
C SER A 320 12.80 -8.29 -11.88
N GLU A 321 13.60 -9.30 -11.60
CA GLU A 321 13.56 -10.61 -12.24
C GLU A 321 12.37 -11.40 -11.71
N LEU A 322 12.17 -11.44 -10.39
CA LEU A 322 10.98 -12.01 -9.76
C LEU A 322 9.69 -11.34 -10.27
N SER A 323 9.67 -10.01 -10.37
CA SER A 323 8.51 -9.29 -10.91
C SER A 323 8.16 -9.70 -12.34
N LYS A 324 9.16 -9.93 -13.20
CA LYS A 324 8.96 -10.39 -14.59
C LYS A 324 8.53 -11.86 -14.64
N THR A 325 9.23 -12.75 -13.93
CA THR A 325 8.99 -14.20 -13.97
C THR A 325 7.61 -14.58 -13.46
N PHE A 326 7.14 -13.89 -12.42
CA PHE A 326 5.85 -14.18 -11.79
C PHE A 326 4.71 -13.31 -12.33
N ASN A 327 5.00 -12.40 -13.27
CA ASN A 327 4.04 -11.40 -13.78
C ASN A 327 3.35 -10.62 -12.64
N TYR A 328 4.12 -10.25 -11.63
CA TYR A 328 3.65 -9.53 -10.44
C TYR A 328 4.40 -8.22 -10.26
N THR A 329 3.76 -7.24 -9.62
CA THR A 329 4.42 -5.95 -9.38
C THR A 329 5.60 -6.12 -8.41
N LYS A 330 6.67 -5.33 -8.59
CA LYS A 330 7.82 -5.28 -7.66
C LYS A 330 7.39 -5.09 -6.20
N SER A 331 6.43 -4.20 -5.95
CA SER A 331 5.89 -3.97 -4.60
C SER A 331 5.10 -5.16 -4.07
N GLY A 332 4.33 -5.86 -4.92
CA GLY A 332 3.62 -7.09 -4.55
C GLY A 332 4.59 -8.22 -4.20
N ILE A 333 5.60 -8.46 -5.05
CA ILE A 333 6.69 -9.41 -4.78
C ILE A 333 7.41 -9.04 -3.48
N LEU A 334 7.75 -7.77 -3.27
CA LEU A 334 8.42 -7.32 -2.05
C LEU A 334 7.56 -7.56 -0.80
N LYS A 335 6.25 -7.26 -0.87
CA LYS A 335 5.33 -7.53 0.24
C LYS A 335 5.28 -9.04 0.51
N LYS A 336 5.23 -9.88 -0.53
CA LYS A 336 5.24 -11.34 -0.40
C LYS A 336 6.54 -11.90 0.14
N LEU A 337 7.70 -11.38 -0.31
CA LEU A 337 9.00 -11.75 0.23
C LEU A 337 9.12 -11.36 1.71
N LYS A 338 8.63 -10.17 2.10
CA LYS A 338 8.56 -9.78 3.51
C LYS A 338 7.69 -10.75 4.33
N LEU A 339 6.50 -11.10 3.83
CA LEU A 339 5.62 -12.07 4.47
C LEU A 339 6.29 -13.45 4.60
N LEU A 340 6.97 -13.92 3.54
CA LEU A 340 7.73 -15.17 3.55
C LEU A 340 8.93 -15.11 4.51
N GLN A 341 9.51 -13.94 4.71
CA GLN A 341 10.64 -13.75 5.62
C GLN A 341 10.18 -13.72 7.08
N GLU A 342 9.11 -12.98 7.37
CA GLU A 342 8.45 -12.94 8.68
C GLU A 342 7.94 -14.35 9.06
N SER A 343 7.55 -15.17 8.08
CA SER A 343 7.11 -16.56 8.30
C SER A 343 8.23 -17.55 8.59
N GLY A 344 9.48 -17.09 8.52
CA GLY A 344 10.66 -17.95 8.66
C GLY A 344 10.84 -18.93 7.50
N LEU A 345 10.11 -18.78 6.39
CA LEU A 345 10.25 -19.61 5.19
C LEU A 345 11.42 -19.17 4.31
N ILE A 346 11.78 -17.90 4.35
CA ILE A 346 12.98 -17.39 3.68
C ILE A 346 13.82 -16.51 4.61
N GLN A 347 15.12 -16.48 4.39
CA GLN A 347 16.05 -15.55 5.01
C GLN A 347 16.72 -14.69 3.95
N GLN A 348 16.87 -13.41 4.25
CA GLN A 348 17.57 -12.47 3.39
C GLN A 348 18.97 -12.20 3.95
N GLN A 349 20.01 -12.41 3.14
CA GLN A 349 21.37 -12.05 3.49
C GLN A 349 21.91 -11.07 2.44
N GLU A 350 22.49 -9.96 2.88
CA GLU A 350 23.22 -9.05 2.00
C GLU A 350 24.69 -9.46 1.96
N SER A 351 25.19 -9.77 0.76
CA SER A 351 26.59 -10.11 0.51
C SER A 351 27.06 -9.32 -0.70
N ASN A 352 28.12 -8.50 -0.52
CA ASN A 352 28.73 -7.67 -1.56
C ASN A 352 27.72 -6.78 -2.33
N GLY A 353 26.82 -6.09 -1.62
CA GLY A 353 25.84 -5.18 -2.21
C GLY A 353 24.71 -5.85 -3.01
N ARG A 354 24.63 -7.19 -2.99
CA ARG A 354 23.54 -7.97 -3.61
C ARG A 354 22.76 -8.73 -2.55
N ARG A 355 21.43 -8.64 -2.62
CA ARG A 355 20.51 -9.39 -1.77
C ARG A 355 20.41 -10.83 -2.25
N LYS A 356 20.64 -11.78 -1.35
CA LYS A 356 20.40 -13.21 -1.57
C LYS A 356 19.26 -13.68 -0.68
N TRP A 357 18.42 -14.52 -1.24
CA TRP A 357 17.30 -15.17 -0.58
C TRP A 357 17.63 -16.65 -0.37
N TYR A 358 17.54 -17.11 0.87
CA TYR A 358 17.66 -18.51 1.21
C TYR A 358 16.30 -19.02 1.63
N VAL A 359 15.87 -20.14 1.05
CA VAL A 359 14.62 -20.78 1.48
C VAL A 359 14.97 -21.74 2.60
N ASN A 360 14.37 -21.56 3.77
CA ASN A 360 14.54 -22.46 4.89
C ASN A 360 13.82 -23.76 4.55
N ASP A 361 14.58 -24.85 4.42
CA ASP A 361 13.99 -26.18 4.36
C ASP A 361 13.44 -26.50 5.75
N THR A 362 12.14 -26.30 5.93
CA THR A 362 11.40 -26.91 7.04
C THR A 362 11.33 -28.42 6.76
N ASN A 363 12.43 -29.12 7.02
CA ASN A 363 12.51 -30.58 7.12
C ASN A 363 13.21 -30.93 8.43
N SER A 364 12.43 -30.89 9.51
CA SER A 364 12.36 -31.92 10.55
C SER A 364 11.17 -31.62 11.43
#